data_AF-X1KEF4-F1
#
_entry.id   AF-X1KEF4-F1
#
_cell.length_a   1.000
_cell.length_b   1.000
_cell.length_c   1.000
_cell.angle_alpha   90.00
_cell.angle_beta   90.00
_cell.angle_gamma   90.00
#
_symmetry.space_group_name_H-M   'P 1'
#
loop_
_entity.id
_entity.type
_entity.pdbx_description
1 polymer ?
#
loop_
_entity_poly.entity_id
_entity_poly.type
_entity_poly.pdbx_seq_one_letter_code
_entity_poly.pdbx_strand_id
1 'polypeptide(L)' 'VDMSIITRLRQIVGEKNVLTKDEEKEPYSHDETLNLRRYMPETVVKPNNRNQVRDMLILANRERIWL' A
#
# COMPACT_ATOMS: atom_id res chain seq x y z
N VAL A 1 2.70 9.35 3.98
CA VAL A 1 3.44 8.94 2.76
C VAL A 1 3.52 10.10 1.77
N ASP A 2 4.63 10.25 1.04
CA ASP A 2 4.83 11.31 0.03
C ASP A 2 3.93 11.11 -1.21
N MET A 3 3.34 12.19 -1.71
CA MET A 3 2.53 12.21 -2.94
C MET A 3 3.31 11.77 -4.19
N SER A 4 4.63 11.99 -4.21
CA SER A 4 5.50 11.51 -5.29
C SER A 4 5.48 9.97 -5.37
N ILE A 5 5.53 9.31 -4.21
CA ILE A 5 5.51 7.85 -4.07
C ILE A 5 4.13 7.30 -4.43
N ILE A 6 3.05 7.93 -3.95
CA ILE A 6 1.67 7.55 -4.33
C ILE A 6 1.52 7.58 -5.86
N THR A 7 1.99 8.65 -6.50
CA THR A 7 1.93 8.78 -7.95
C THR A 7 2.68 7.65 -8.66
N ARG A 8 3.87 7.29 -8.16
CA ARG A 8 4.66 6.20 -8.73
C ARG A 8 4.01 4.83 -8.53
N LEU A 9 3.43 4.59 -7.35
CA LEU A 9 2.67 3.37 -7.08
C LEU A 9 1.46 3.26 -8.01
N ARG A 10 0.71 4.34 -8.22
CA ARG A 10 -0.41 4.39 -9.18
C ARG A 10 0.02 4.10 -10.61
N GLN A 11 1.23 4.51 -11.02
CA GLN A 11 1.78 4.15 -12.34
C GLN A 11 2.11 2.65 -12.45
N ILE A 12 2.49 1.99 -11.35
CA ILE A 12 2.82 0.56 -11.34
C ILE A 12 1.55 -0.30 -11.31
N VAL A 13 0.65 -0.04 -10.35
CA VAL A 13 -0.51 -0.91 -10.09
C VAL A 13 -1.82 -0.40 -10.69
N GLY A 14 -1.88 0.85 -11.14
CA GLY A 14 -3.11 1.53 -11.55
C GLY A 14 -3.78 2.30 -10.40
N GLU A 15 -4.49 3.38 -10.72
CA GLU A 15 -5.04 4.31 -9.73
C GLU A 15 -6.01 3.67 -8.73
N LYS A 16 -6.91 2.80 -9.23
CA LYS A 16 -7.90 2.10 -8.41
C LYS A 16 -7.30 1.10 -7.42
N ASN A 17 -6.01 0.78 -7.59
CA ASN A 17 -5.30 -0.20 -6.77
C ASN A 17 -4.43 0.47 -5.70
N VAL A 18 -4.54 1.79 -5.50
CA VAL A 18 -3.86 2.52 -4.42
C VAL A 18 -4.90 3.23 -3.56
N LEU A 19 -5.14 2.69 -2.37
CA LEU A 19 -6.13 3.20 -1.42
C LEU A 19 -5.47 4.20 -0.49
N THR A 20 -6.04 5.40 -0.44
CA THR A 20 -5.57 6.50 0.41
C THR A 20 -6.64 7.02 1.35
N LYS A 21 -7.92 6.69 1.12
CA LYS A 21 -9.03 7.10 1.99
C LYS A 21 -9.11 6.18 3.20
N ASP A 22 -9.39 6.74 4.37
CA ASP A 22 -9.39 5.97 5.62
C ASP A 22 -10.47 4.88 5.63
N GLU A 23 -11.65 5.14 5.07
CA GLU A 23 -12.74 4.16 4.94
C GLU A 23 -12.32 2.92 4.13
N GLU A 24 -11.47 3.11 3.09
CA GLU A 24 -11.00 2.02 2.24
C GLU A 24 -9.84 1.24 2.87
N LYS A 25 -9.07 1.90 3.75
CA LYS A 25 -7.90 1.33 4.44
C LYS A 25 -8.26 0.64 5.76
N GLU A 26 -9.35 1.04 6.41
CA GLU A 26 -9.76 0.50 7.72
C GLU A 26 -9.87 -1.04 7.75
N PRO A 27 -10.33 -1.75 6.69
CA PRO A 27 -10.30 -3.21 6.66
C PRO A 27 -8.89 -3.82 6.74
N TYR A 28 -7.84 -3.04 6.45
CA TYR A 28 -6.44 -3.45 6.51
C TYR A 28 -5.74 -2.95 7.78
N SER A 29 -6.49 -2.34 8.71
CA SER A 29 -5.92 -1.86 9.98
C SER A 29 -5.84 -2.93 11.07
N HIS A 30 -6.43 -4.11 10.82
CA HIS A 30 -6.49 -5.22 11.76
C HIS A 30 -6.57 -6.55 11.02
N ASP A 31 -6.16 -7.62 11.69
CA ASP A 31 -6.35 -9.00 11.24
C ASP A 31 -7.52 -9.65 11.99
N GLU A 32 -7.69 -10.97 11.82
CA GLU A 32 -8.73 -11.76 12.50
C GLU A 32 -8.37 -12.10 13.95
N THR A 33 -7.27 -11.56 14.49
CA THR A 33 -6.83 -11.82 15.86
C THR A 33 -7.60 -10.98 16.87
N LEU A 34 -8.33 -11.65 17.76
CA LEU A 34 -9.10 -10.98 18.81
C LEU A 34 -8.20 -10.18 19.75
N ASN A 35 -8.68 -8.99 20.14
CA ASN A 35 -8.03 -8.06 21.06
C ASN A 35 -6.65 -7.53 20.62
N LEU A 36 -6.29 -7.65 19.34
CA LEU A 36 -5.11 -6.98 18.80
C LEU A 36 -5.38 -5.49 18.61
N ARG A 37 -4.36 -4.66 18.91
CA ARG A 37 -4.43 -3.23 18.64
C ARG A 37 -4.48 -3.00 17.11
N ARG A 38 -5.43 -2.18 16.67
CA ARG A 38 -5.52 -1.74 15.27
C ARG A 38 -4.43 -0.73 14.93
N TYR A 39 -3.84 -0.87 13.74
CA TYR A 39 -2.84 0.05 13.20
C TYR A 39 -3.28 0.50 11.80
N MET A 40 -3.67 1.76 11.67
CA MET A 40 -4.09 2.32 10.37
C MET A 40 -2.87 2.45 9.44
N PRO A 41 -2.86 1.81 8.26
CA PRO A 41 -1.79 1.99 7.31
C PRO A 41 -1.83 3.38 6.67
N GLU A 42 -0.68 3.90 6.23
CA GLU A 42 -0.63 5.16 5.49
C GLU A 42 -1.31 5.04 4.12
N THR A 43 -1.07 3.93 3.41
CA THR A 43 -1.70 3.59 2.12
C THR A 43 -1.78 2.07 1.97
N VAL A 44 -2.71 1.59 1.15
CA VAL A 44 -2.82 0.16 0.80
C VAL A 44 -2.70 0.01 -0.70
N VAL A 45 -1.86 -0.94 -1.15
CA VAL A 45 -1.57 -1.17 -2.57
C VAL A 45 -1.97 -2.59 -2.97
N LYS A 46 -2.70 -2.72 -4.09
CA LYS A 46 -3.25 -4.00 -4.58
C LYS A 46 -2.66 -4.40 -5.95
N PRO A 47 -1.47 -5.02 -5.97
CA PRO A 47 -0.89 -5.51 -7.22
C PRO A 47 -1.71 -6.69 -7.79
N ASN A 48 -1.83 -6.75 -9.11
CA ASN A 48 -2.61 -7.77 -9.82
C ASN A 48 -1.73 -8.84 -10.47
N ASN A 49 -0.40 -8.64 -10.51
CA ASN A 49 0.53 -9.60 -11.08
C ASN A 49 1.92 -9.51 -10.45
N ARG A 50 2.74 -10.53 -10.70
CA ARG A 50 4.10 -10.65 -10.15
C ARG A 50 5.03 -9.51 -10.56
N ASN A 51 4.87 -8.93 -11.75
CA ASN A 51 5.72 -7.84 -12.22
C ASN A 51 5.46 -6.57 -11.41
N GLN A 52 4.19 -6.28 -11.09
CA GLN A 52 3.82 -5.16 -10.23
C GLN A 52 4.39 -5.30 -8.81
N VAL A 53 4.37 -6.51 -8.25
CA VAL A 53 5.00 -6.79 -6.94
C VAL A 53 6.51 -6.51 -7.01
N ARG A 54 7.19 -7.04 -8.05
CA ARG A 54 8.63 -6.80 -8.26
C ARG A 54 8.94 -5.31 -8.33
N ASP A 55 8.21 -4.57 -9.15
CA ASP A 55 8.47 -3.15 -9.40
C ASP A 55 8.19 -2.30 -8.15
N MET A 56 7.18 -2.67 -7.36
CA MET A 56 6.87 -2.05 -6.07
C MET A 56 7.99 -2.29 -5.04
N LEU A 57 8.52 -3.52 -4.96
CA LEU A 57 9.64 -3.84 -4.05
C LEU A 57 10.91 -3.07 -4.43
N ILE A 58 11.21 -2.92 -5.72
CA ILE A 58 12.33 -2.10 -6.20
C ILE A 58 12.14 -0.63 -5.80
N LEU A 59 10.94 -0.08 -6.01
CA LEU A 59 10.60 1.27 -5.59
C LEU A 59 10.78 1.44 -4.07
N ALA A 60 10.25 0.49 -3.29
CA ALA A 60 10.29 0.56 -1.84
C ALA A 60 11.73 0.55 -1.29
N ASN A 61 12.57 -0.34 -1.83
CA ASN A 61 13.98 -0.41 -1.46
C ASN A 61 14.75 0.88 -1.83
N ARG A 62 14.45 1.46 -3.01
CA ARG A 62 15.11 2.68 -3.48
C ARG A 62 14.73 3.89 -2.62
N GLU A 63 13.46 4.06 -2.31
CA GLU A 63 12.94 5.19 -1.53
C GLU A 63 13.01 4.93 -0.01
N ARG A 64 13.54 3.78 0.42
CA ARG A 64 13.65 3.36 1.83
C ARG A 64 12.33 3.42 2.60
N ILE A 65 11.24 3.04 1.94
CA ILE A 65 9.93 2.92 2.56
C ILE A 65 9.66 1.48 2.97
N TRP A 66 8.91 1.33 4.05
CA TRP A 66 8.42 0.04 4.54
C TRP A 66 7.10 -0.29 3.85
N LEU A 67 6.93 -1.55 3.46
CA LEU A 67 5.71 -2.09 2.85
C LEU A 67 4.91 -2.90 3.88
#